data_AF-A0A2E2HFT9-F1
#
_entry.id   AF-A0A2E2HFT9-F1
#
_cell.length_a   1.000
_cell.length_b   1.000
_cell.length_c   1.000
_cell.angle_alpha   90.00
_cell.angle_beta   90.00
_cell.angle_gamma   90.00
#
_symmetry.space_group_name_H-M   'P 1'
#
loop_
_entity.id
_entity.type
_entity.pdbx_description
1 polymer ?
#
loop_
_entity_poly.entity_id
_entity_poly.type
_entity_poly.pdbx_seq_one_letter_code
_entity_poly.pdbx_strand_id
1 'polypeptide(L)'
;MNEILRQEYLHTLGIQSYYPRKKLAGAPLSTVMLTPESEAQLKPASRDEKAPSLVQTRAALQDKKQSKSDDDKAGLSARSTQPIAEARFQLAFIRVSASILVMILLPHTGDRNSLNPPQRKLFINICRALKIPEQDLDFSIKVFRWPFSEAAHLDKSAAAAQAALFTYLAQLQEDHKITQFLFMGSSITELVSAAVDSDLHICRSLDEMLKMPALKRETWQVLRQLASGD
;
A
#
# COMPACT_ATOMS: atom_id res chain seq x y z
N MET A 1 -19.56 6.57 17.80
CA MET A 1 -19.40 5.87 16.51
C MET A 1 -20.56 6.33 15.62
N ASN A 2 -20.33 6.78 14.39
CA ASN A 2 -21.39 7.33 13.53
C ASN A 2 -22.09 6.18 12.77
N GLU A 3 -23.33 5.86 13.17
CA GLU A 3 -24.10 4.73 12.63
C GLU A 3 -24.45 4.90 11.15
N ILE A 4 -24.63 6.14 10.69
CA ILE A 4 -24.93 6.44 9.28
C ILE A 4 -23.74 6.02 8.40
N LEU A 5 -22.52 6.42 8.80
CA LEU A 5 -21.30 6.03 8.08
C LEU A 5 -21.09 4.51 8.05
N ARG A 6 -21.45 3.81 9.13
CA ARG A 6 -21.40 2.35 9.18
C ARG A 6 -22.39 1.72 8.20
N GLN A 7 -23.63 2.22 8.13
CA GLN A 7 -24.64 1.69 7.22
C GLN A 7 -24.29 1.93 5.74
N GLU A 8 -23.80 3.12 5.40
CA GLU A 8 -23.29 3.42 4.06
C GLU A 8 -22.11 2.52 3.68
N TYR A 9 -21.20 2.27 4.62
CA TYR A 9 -20.09 1.34 4.43
C TYR A 9 -20.57 -0.10 4.18
N LEU A 10 -21.54 -0.61 4.95
CA LEU A 10 -22.09 -1.95 4.73
C LEU A 10 -22.83 -2.05 3.40
N HIS A 11 -23.60 -1.02 3.05
CA HIS A 11 -24.31 -0.94 1.78
C HIS A 11 -23.35 -0.96 0.58
N THR A 12 -22.25 -0.19 0.63
CA THR A 12 -21.22 -0.17 -0.43
C THR A 12 -20.50 -1.51 -0.58
N LEU A 13 -20.35 -2.29 0.50
CA LEU A 13 -19.87 -3.67 0.43
C LEU A 13 -20.89 -4.65 -0.17
N GLY A 14 -22.13 -4.23 -0.41
CA GLY A 14 -23.23 -5.09 -0.82
C GLY A 14 -23.76 -5.98 0.31
N ILE A 15 -23.42 -5.67 1.56
CA ILE A 15 -23.93 -6.38 2.73
C ILE A 15 -25.31 -5.79 3.05
N GLN A 16 -26.36 -6.59 2.90
CA GLN A 16 -27.69 -6.15 3.28
C GLN A 16 -27.83 -6.15 4.81
N SER A 17 -28.14 -4.99 5.38
CA SER A 17 -28.53 -4.88 6.79
C SER A 17 -29.85 -5.61 6.98
N TYR A 18 -29.78 -6.79 7.60
CA TYR A 18 -30.97 -7.57 7.91
C TYR A 18 -31.60 -7.09 9.22
N TYR A 19 -32.79 -6.54 9.13
CA TYR A 19 -33.65 -6.25 10.27
C TYR A 19 -34.74 -7.32 10.36
N PRO A 20 -34.74 -8.17 11.40
CA PRO A 20 -35.77 -9.19 11.56
C PRO A 20 -37.15 -8.51 11.69
N ARG A 21 -38.03 -8.75 10.69
CA ARG A 21 -39.39 -8.19 10.68
C ARG A 21 -40.35 -8.93 11.61
N LYS A 22 -39.95 -10.09 12.12
CA LYS A 22 -40.75 -10.92 13.03
C LYS A 22 -40.08 -10.97 14.39
N LYS A 23 -40.79 -10.53 15.43
CA LYS A 23 -40.37 -10.77 16.82
C LYS A 23 -40.51 -12.27 17.10
N LEU A 24 -39.43 -12.89 17.56
CA LEU A 24 -39.45 -14.29 17.99
C LEU A 24 -40.27 -14.41 19.28
N ALA A 25 -41.00 -15.51 19.45
CA ALA A 25 -41.76 -15.76 20.67
C ALA A 25 -40.79 -15.87 21.86
N GLY A 26 -41.03 -15.09 22.91
CA GLY A 26 -40.16 -15.01 24.09
C GLY A 26 -38.95 -14.07 23.97
N ALA A 27 -38.75 -13.40 22.83
CA ALA A 27 -37.70 -12.39 22.73
C ALA A 27 -38.04 -11.16 23.60
N PRO A 28 -37.11 -10.71 24.46
CA PRO A 28 -37.32 -9.49 25.24
C PRO A 28 -37.54 -8.30 24.31
N LEU A 29 -38.37 -7.34 24.75
CA LEU A 29 -38.62 -6.13 23.98
C LEU A 29 -37.30 -5.38 23.76
N SER A 30 -37.04 -4.98 22.51
CA SER A 30 -35.88 -4.14 22.20
C SER A 30 -36.03 -2.81 22.92
N THR A 31 -35.28 -2.62 24.00
CA THR A 31 -35.23 -1.35 24.71
C THR A 31 -34.48 -0.36 23.83
N VAL A 32 -35.10 0.79 23.54
CA VAL A 32 -34.41 1.92 22.91
C VAL A 32 -33.33 2.36 23.90
N MET A 33 -32.06 2.12 23.54
CA MET A 33 -30.94 2.60 24.33
C MET A 33 -30.86 4.11 24.09
N LEU A 34 -31.29 4.90 25.08
CA LEU A 34 -31.05 6.34 25.07
C LEU A 34 -29.54 6.52 25.11
N THR A 35 -28.96 6.98 24.00
CA THR A 35 -27.60 7.52 24.02
C THR A 35 -27.62 8.68 24.99
N PRO A 36 -26.77 8.72 26.03
CA PRO A 36 -26.66 9.91 26.86
C PRO A 36 -26.28 11.05 25.92
N GLU A 37 -27.15 12.05 25.80
CA GLU A 37 -26.78 13.33 25.22
C GLU A 37 -25.58 13.81 26.03
N SER A 38 -24.41 13.78 25.39
CA SER A 38 -23.23 14.45 25.90
C SER A 38 -23.63 15.90 26.10
N GLU A 39 -23.80 16.32 27.35
CA GLU A 39 -23.92 17.72 27.73
C GLU A 39 -22.67 18.44 27.20
N ALA A 40 -22.78 18.99 26.00
CA ALA A 40 -21.87 19.98 25.49
C ALA A 40 -22.15 21.27 26.27
N GLN A 41 -21.54 21.40 27.45
CA GLN A 41 -21.33 22.70 28.06
C GLN A 41 -20.34 23.48 27.19
N LEU A 42 -20.90 24.17 26.19
CA LEU A 42 -20.32 25.35 25.60
C LEU A 42 -20.22 26.44 26.68
N LYS A 43 -19.00 26.84 27.02
CA LYS A 43 -18.72 28.19 27.51
C LYS A 43 -17.60 28.83 26.68
N PRO A 44 -17.66 30.16 26.49
CA PRO A 44 -17.26 30.81 25.26
C PRO A 44 -15.84 31.36 25.28
N ALA A 45 -15.41 31.73 24.08
CA ALA A 45 -14.15 32.35 23.69
C ALA A 45 -13.65 33.48 24.60
N SER A 46 -12.32 33.61 24.66
CA SER A 46 -11.67 34.91 24.75
C SER A 46 -10.46 34.91 23.81
N ARG A 47 -10.54 35.85 22.87
CA ARG A 47 -9.62 36.16 21.80
C ARG A 47 -8.79 37.33 22.30
N ASP A 48 -7.47 37.16 22.36
CA ASP A 48 -6.55 38.29 22.50
C ASP A 48 -5.53 38.24 21.37
N GLU A 49 -5.69 39.19 20.46
CA GLU A 49 -4.64 39.72 19.59
C GLU A 49 -3.49 40.26 20.45
N LYS A 50 -2.26 39.99 20.04
CA LYS A 50 -1.23 41.04 20.02
C LYS A 50 -0.10 40.69 19.07
N ALA A 51 0.06 41.54 18.06
CA ALA A 51 1.26 41.69 17.27
C ALA A 51 2.49 42.00 18.16
N PRO A 52 3.70 41.83 17.62
CA PRO A 52 4.47 43.05 17.41
C PRO A 52 5.22 43.12 16.07
N SER A 53 5.52 44.37 15.76
CA SER A 53 6.16 44.95 14.58
C SER A 53 7.68 45.04 14.74
N LEU A 54 8.40 44.96 13.61
CA LEU A 54 9.69 45.61 13.19
C LEU A 54 10.85 45.69 14.21
N VAL A 55 12.12 45.43 13.87
CA VAL A 55 13.03 46.33 13.13
C VAL A 55 14.38 45.62 12.86
N GLN A 56 14.85 45.74 11.61
CA GLN A 56 16.21 45.92 11.02
C GLN A 56 17.50 45.48 11.75
N THR A 57 18.48 44.98 10.95
CA THR A 57 19.88 45.50 10.72
C THR A 57 20.76 44.36 10.13
N ARG A 58 21.14 44.33 8.83
CA ARG A 58 22.24 44.98 8.06
C ARG A 58 23.59 44.20 8.06
N ALA A 59 24.18 44.08 6.84
CA ALA A 59 25.60 43.86 6.49
C ALA A 59 26.21 42.45 6.72
N ALA A 60 27.13 41.87 5.93
CA ALA A 60 27.85 42.26 4.70
C ALA A 60 28.57 41.02 4.08
N LEU A 61 28.74 41.07 2.75
CA LEU A 61 29.91 40.71 1.90
C LEU A 61 30.83 39.52 2.25
N GLN A 62 31.02 38.63 1.25
CA GLN A 62 32.26 37.98 0.74
C GLN A 62 31.87 36.64 0.08
N ASP A 63 32.46 36.10 -0.98
CA ASP A 63 33.42 36.53 -2.00
C ASP A 63 33.28 35.50 -3.16
N LYS A 64 33.97 35.77 -4.26
CA LYS A 64 33.79 35.29 -5.63
C LYS A 64 34.74 34.12 -5.98
N LYS A 65 34.47 33.48 -7.14
CA LYS A 65 35.26 32.53 -7.98
C LYS A 65 34.92 31.05 -7.77
N GLN A 66 34.39 30.25 -8.72
CA GLN A 66 34.47 30.13 -10.19
C GLN A 66 35.75 29.41 -10.70
N SER A 67 35.58 28.19 -11.25
CA SER A 67 36.23 27.54 -12.44
C SER A 67 35.80 26.05 -12.45
N LYS A 68 34.98 25.48 -13.37
CA LYS A 68 35.18 25.10 -14.80
C LYS A 68 36.36 24.14 -15.04
N SER A 69 36.08 22.83 -15.27
CA SER A 69 36.08 22.08 -16.58
C SER A 69 37.48 21.50 -16.91
N ASP A 70 37.74 20.36 -17.55
CA ASP A 70 37.06 19.35 -18.40
C ASP A 70 37.98 18.07 -18.37
N ASP A 71 37.44 16.85 -18.40
CA ASP A 71 37.39 15.88 -19.53
C ASP A 71 38.68 15.04 -19.76
N ASP A 72 38.58 13.71 -19.64
CA ASP A 72 38.83 12.77 -20.77
C ASP A 72 38.58 11.28 -20.39
N LYS A 73 37.58 10.70 -21.06
CA LYS A 73 37.47 9.39 -21.78
C LYS A 73 38.42 8.21 -21.43
N ALA A 74 38.09 6.92 -21.55
CA ALA A 74 37.08 6.17 -22.32
C ALA A 74 36.91 4.72 -21.78
N GLY A 75 35.78 4.08 -22.07
CA GLY A 75 35.60 2.62 -21.97
C GLY A 75 34.17 2.18 -22.30
N LEU A 76 33.93 1.83 -23.57
CA LEU A 76 32.64 1.64 -24.23
C LEU A 76 31.81 0.44 -23.73
N SER A 77 30.50 0.64 -23.57
CA SER A 77 29.49 -0.30 -24.11
C SER A 77 28.23 0.46 -24.46
N ALA A 78 28.03 0.69 -25.76
CA ALA A 78 26.88 1.36 -26.31
C ALA A 78 25.79 0.32 -26.63
N ARG A 79 24.66 0.38 -25.93
CA ARG A 79 23.41 -0.24 -26.37
C ARG A 79 22.30 0.82 -26.35
N SER A 80 21.90 1.22 -27.56
CA SER A 80 20.71 1.98 -27.96
C SER A 80 19.93 2.73 -26.86
N THR A 81 20.16 4.03 -26.75
CA THR A 81 19.34 4.95 -25.95
C THR A 81 18.08 5.34 -26.72
N GLN A 82 17.02 4.55 -26.55
CA GLN A 82 15.69 5.18 -26.49
C GLN A 82 15.55 5.85 -25.13
N PRO A 83 14.75 6.92 -24.98
CA PRO A 83 14.43 7.49 -23.67
C PRO A 83 13.64 6.45 -22.88
N ILE A 84 14.40 5.63 -22.15
CA ILE A 84 13.93 4.61 -21.25
C ILE A 84 13.14 5.33 -20.15
N ALA A 85 11.83 5.08 -20.08
CA ALA A 85 11.04 5.49 -18.93
C ALA A 85 11.64 4.84 -17.67
N GLU A 86 12.25 5.65 -16.80
CA GLU A 86 12.80 5.18 -15.53
C GLU A 86 11.66 4.59 -14.68
N ALA A 87 11.73 3.28 -14.42
CA ALA A 87 10.80 2.65 -13.49
C ALA A 87 11.28 2.92 -12.06
N ARG A 88 10.39 3.37 -11.17
CA ARG A 88 10.66 3.50 -9.73
C ARG A 88 9.50 2.92 -8.94
N PHE A 89 9.77 1.92 -8.12
CA PHE A 89 8.74 1.28 -7.29
C PHE A 89 9.35 0.54 -6.10
N GLN A 90 8.49 0.17 -5.17
CA GLN A 90 8.83 -0.60 -3.99
C GLN A 90 7.77 -1.66 -3.74
N LEU A 91 8.19 -2.91 -3.53
CA LEU A 91 7.32 -4.05 -3.28
C LEU A 91 7.65 -4.66 -1.92
N ALA A 92 6.63 -4.88 -1.11
CA ALA A 92 6.71 -5.72 0.07
C ALA A 92 6.23 -7.13 -0.25
N PHE A 93 7.02 -8.13 0.14
CA PHE A 93 6.65 -9.53 0.04
C PHE A 93 6.24 -10.03 1.41
N ILE A 94 5.04 -10.59 1.50
CA ILE A 94 4.48 -11.16 2.72
C ILE A 94 4.08 -12.59 2.40
N ARG A 95 4.66 -13.53 3.13
CA ARG A 95 4.27 -14.94 3.04
C ARG A 95 3.03 -15.14 3.91
N VAL A 96 2.02 -15.75 3.31
CA VAL A 96 0.72 -15.95 3.94
C VAL A 96 0.44 -17.42 4.22
N SER A 97 0.96 -18.32 3.37
CA SER A 97 0.91 -19.76 3.59
C SER A 97 2.20 -20.43 3.10
N ALA A 98 2.23 -21.77 3.11
CA ALA A 98 3.33 -22.52 2.53
C ALA A 98 3.49 -22.23 1.02
N SER A 99 2.37 -22.05 0.31
CA SER A 99 2.25 -21.95 -1.16
C SER A 99 1.98 -20.55 -1.69
N ILE A 100 1.47 -19.62 -0.85
CA ILE A 100 0.97 -18.30 -1.27
C ILE A 100 1.92 -17.18 -0.85
N LEU A 101 2.32 -16.36 -1.83
CA LEU A 101 3.07 -15.12 -1.63
C LEU A 101 2.22 -13.89 -2.02
N VAL A 102 2.17 -12.90 -1.13
CA VAL A 102 1.50 -11.63 -1.39
C VAL A 102 2.52 -10.52 -1.63
N MET A 103 2.34 -9.81 -2.74
CA MET A 103 3.13 -8.66 -3.15
C MET A 103 2.29 -7.39 -3.00
N ILE A 104 2.76 -6.45 -2.19
CA ILE A 104 2.06 -5.19 -1.95
C ILE A 104 2.90 -4.03 -2.46
N LEU A 105 2.32 -3.21 -3.33
CA LEU A 105 2.95 -1.99 -3.81
C LEU A 105 3.00 -0.95 -2.67
N LEU A 106 4.22 -0.53 -2.32
CA LEU A 106 4.48 0.52 -1.34
C LEU A 106 4.79 1.85 -2.02
N PRO A 107 4.46 2.99 -1.38
CA PRO A 107 4.86 4.30 -1.89
C PRO A 107 6.39 4.41 -1.89
N HIS A 108 6.96 4.85 -3.02
CA HIS A 108 8.41 5.02 -3.16
C HIS A 108 8.95 6.24 -2.38
N THR A 109 8.07 7.17 -2.00
CA THR A 109 8.41 8.38 -1.25
C THR A 109 8.43 8.12 0.25
N GLY A 110 9.60 7.74 0.78
CA GLY A 110 9.88 7.67 2.22
C GLY A 110 10.62 6.40 2.62
N ASP A 111 11.27 6.43 3.79
CA ASP A 111 12.01 5.29 4.35
C ASP A 111 11.10 4.22 4.99
N ARG A 112 9.81 4.23 4.65
CA ARG A 112 8.83 3.31 5.22
C ARG A 112 8.86 1.99 4.46
N ASN A 113 9.60 1.05 5.00
CA ASN A 113 9.70 -0.33 4.51
C ASN A 113 8.56 -1.23 5.04
N SER A 114 7.48 -0.65 5.56
CA SER A 114 6.38 -1.37 6.18
C SER A 114 5.02 -0.77 5.84
N LEU A 115 3.98 -1.60 5.96
CA LEU A 115 2.59 -1.17 5.77
C LEU A 115 2.19 -0.15 6.85
N ASN A 116 1.46 0.88 6.44
CA ASN A 116 0.88 1.82 7.40
C ASN A 116 -0.09 1.09 8.35
N PRO A 117 -0.28 1.55 9.61
CA PRO A 117 -1.19 0.91 10.56
C PRO A 117 -2.59 0.56 10.03
N PRO A 118 -3.30 1.45 9.29
CA PRO A 118 -4.60 1.09 8.70
C PRO A 118 -4.49 0.02 7.60
N GLN A 119 -3.43 0.04 6.78
CA GLN A 119 -3.20 -0.96 5.74
C GLN A 119 -2.87 -2.32 6.37
N ARG A 120 -2.01 -2.35 7.41
CA ARG A 120 -1.69 -3.56 8.17
C ARG A 120 -2.96 -4.17 8.78
N LYS A 121 -3.80 -3.35 9.41
CA LYS A 121 -5.08 -3.82 10.00
C LYS A 121 -6.02 -4.38 8.93
N LEU A 122 -6.14 -3.72 7.78
CA LEU A 122 -6.94 -4.22 6.67
C LEU A 122 -6.41 -5.56 6.14
N PHE A 123 -5.09 -5.67 5.95
CA PHE A 123 -4.44 -6.88 5.47
C PHE A 123 -4.62 -8.06 6.44
N ILE A 124 -4.43 -7.85 7.75
CA ILE A 124 -4.70 -8.88 8.77
C ILE A 124 -6.16 -9.32 8.73
N ASN A 125 -7.10 -8.38 8.59
CA ASN A 125 -8.53 -8.73 8.50
C ASN A 125 -8.83 -9.54 7.23
N ILE A 126 -8.16 -9.25 6.11
CA ILE A 126 -8.27 -10.03 4.87
C ILE A 126 -7.76 -11.46 5.11
N CYS A 127 -6.56 -11.61 5.67
CA CYS A 127 -5.97 -12.92 5.95
C CYS A 127 -6.86 -13.74 6.91
N ARG A 128 -7.38 -13.10 7.96
CA ARG A 128 -8.33 -13.71 8.89
C ARG A 128 -9.60 -14.17 8.19
N ALA A 129 -10.13 -13.39 7.25
CA ALA A 129 -11.31 -13.76 6.48
C ALA A 129 -11.05 -14.96 5.56
N LEU A 130 -9.81 -15.15 5.11
CA LEU A 130 -9.33 -16.33 4.38
C LEU A 130 -8.98 -17.50 5.30
N LYS A 131 -9.28 -17.41 6.60
CA LYS A 131 -8.96 -18.41 7.63
C LYS A 131 -7.46 -18.68 7.81
N ILE A 132 -6.61 -17.77 7.36
CA ILE A 132 -5.17 -17.84 7.59
C ILE A 132 -4.89 -17.28 8.99
N PRO A 133 -4.30 -18.08 9.90
CA PRO A 133 -4.04 -17.63 11.25
C PRO A 133 -2.90 -16.61 11.25
N GLU A 134 -2.97 -15.62 12.14
CA GLU A 134 -2.00 -14.51 12.18
C GLU A 134 -0.57 -14.97 12.49
N GLN A 135 -0.41 -16.12 13.14
CA GLN A 135 0.89 -16.73 13.43
C GLN A 135 1.62 -17.27 12.19
N ASP A 136 0.89 -17.56 11.11
CA ASP A 136 1.47 -18.02 9.85
C ASP A 136 1.83 -16.85 8.93
N LEU A 137 1.40 -15.63 9.29
CA LEU A 137 1.75 -14.41 8.56
C LEU A 137 3.17 -14.01 8.92
N ASP A 138 4.08 -14.24 7.98
CA ASP A 138 5.44 -13.76 8.11
C ASP A 138 5.55 -12.31 7.62
N PHE A 139 5.48 -11.39 8.58
CA PHE A 139 5.75 -9.96 8.36
C PHE A 139 7.25 -9.62 8.44
N SER A 140 8.17 -10.59 8.41
CA SER A 140 9.59 -10.34 8.17
C SER A 140 9.78 -9.94 6.70
N ILE A 141 9.25 -8.76 6.40
CA ILE A 141 9.10 -8.21 5.05
C ILE A 141 10.49 -8.10 4.42
N LYS A 142 10.73 -8.87 3.36
CA LYS A 142 11.75 -8.50 2.37
C LYS A 142 11.13 -7.43 1.48
N VAL A 143 11.75 -6.25 1.46
CA VAL A 143 11.35 -5.17 0.57
C VAL A 143 12.23 -5.21 -0.66
N PHE A 144 11.62 -5.25 -1.84
CA PHE A 144 12.32 -5.01 -3.10
C PHE A 144 12.15 -3.54 -3.47
N ARG A 145 13.27 -2.83 -3.63
CA ARG A 145 13.30 -1.44 -4.05
C ARG A 145 14.00 -1.35 -5.39
N TRP A 146 13.31 -0.76 -6.36
CA TRP A 146 13.89 -0.46 -7.66
C TRP A 146 13.87 1.06 -7.92
N PRO A 147 14.97 1.64 -8.43
CA PRO A 147 16.28 1.02 -8.70
C PRO A 147 17.07 0.68 -7.43
N PHE A 148 18.02 -0.26 -7.53
CA PHE A 148 18.87 -0.65 -6.38
C PHE A 148 19.88 0.44 -5.97
N SER A 149 20.25 1.31 -6.90
CA SER A 149 21.17 2.42 -6.68
C SER A 149 20.80 3.59 -7.58
N GLU A 150 21.04 4.81 -7.09
CA GLU A 150 20.80 6.02 -7.87
C GLU A 150 21.97 6.38 -8.80
N ALA A 151 23.02 5.57 -8.85
CA ALA A 151 24.17 5.82 -9.71
C ALA A 151 23.76 5.89 -11.19
N ALA A 152 24.27 6.92 -11.88
CA ALA A 152 23.87 7.25 -13.25
C ALA A 152 24.32 6.21 -14.31
N HIS A 153 25.25 5.33 -13.97
CA HIS A 153 25.79 4.32 -14.89
C HIS A 153 25.03 2.98 -14.86
N LEU A 154 24.05 2.83 -13.96
CA LEU A 154 23.23 1.62 -13.88
C LEU A 154 21.98 1.76 -14.74
N ASP A 155 21.58 0.65 -15.36
CA ASP A 155 20.34 0.58 -16.12
C ASP A 155 19.14 0.67 -15.18
N LYS A 156 18.38 1.76 -15.30
CA LYS A 156 17.15 2.03 -14.53
C LYS A 156 15.88 1.74 -15.35
N SER A 157 16.01 1.06 -16.48
CA SER A 157 14.91 0.75 -17.37
C SER A 157 13.85 -0.12 -16.75
N ALA A 158 12.61 0.00 -17.25
CA ALA A 158 11.54 -0.92 -16.95
C ALA A 158 11.91 -2.38 -17.31
N ALA A 159 12.68 -2.59 -18.39
CA ALA A 159 13.15 -3.92 -18.79
C ALA A 159 14.16 -4.50 -17.79
N ALA A 160 15.13 -3.70 -17.32
CA ALA A 160 16.05 -4.10 -16.28
C ALA A 160 15.33 -4.35 -14.94
N ALA A 161 14.33 -3.53 -14.61
CA ALA A 161 13.50 -3.71 -13.43
C ALA A 161 12.71 -5.03 -13.48
N GLN A 162 12.12 -5.35 -14.64
CA GLN A 162 11.41 -6.60 -14.87
C GLN A 162 12.35 -7.80 -14.74
N ALA A 163 13.53 -7.76 -15.37
CA ALA A 163 14.51 -8.83 -15.27
C ALA A 163 14.98 -9.05 -13.82
N ALA A 164 15.27 -7.97 -13.10
CA ALA A 164 15.65 -8.05 -11.69
C ALA A 164 14.52 -8.60 -10.80
N LEU A 165 13.27 -8.18 -11.04
CA LEU A 165 12.11 -8.69 -10.32
C LEU A 165 11.88 -10.17 -10.63
N PHE A 166 11.97 -10.60 -11.89
CA PHE A 166 11.85 -11.98 -12.32
C PHE A 166 12.89 -12.86 -11.62
N THR A 167 14.17 -12.48 -11.64
CA THR A 167 15.23 -13.23 -10.94
C THR A 167 14.96 -13.33 -9.44
N TYR A 168 14.51 -12.24 -8.82
CA TYR A 168 14.19 -12.23 -7.40
C TYR A 168 13.02 -13.15 -7.05
N LEU A 169 11.97 -13.14 -7.88
CA LEU A 169 10.80 -14.00 -7.71
C LEU A 169 11.14 -15.47 -7.95
N ALA A 170 11.92 -15.79 -8.98
CA ALA A 170 12.38 -17.14 -9.27
C ALA A 170 13.17 -17.72 -8.10
N GLN A 171 14.07 -16.93 -7.48
CA GLN A 171 14.79 -17.33 -6.28
C GLN A 171 13.84 -17.61 -5.12
N LEU A 172 12.84 -16.75 -4.88
CA LEU A 172 11.85 -16.98 -3.82
C LEU A 172 11.00 -18.22 -4.08
N GLN A 173 10.65 -18.51 -5.34
CA GLN A 173 9.92 -19.72 -5.71
C GLN A 173 10.70 -20.99 -5.36
N GLU A 174 11.99 -21.02 -5.67
CA GLU A 174 12.85 -22.16 -5.39
C GLU A 174 13.06 -22.37 -3.89
N ASP A 175 13.35 -21.28 -3.16
CA ASP A 175 13.60 -21.30 -1.72
C ASP A 175 12.37 -21.71 -0.89
N HIS A 176 11.17 -21.34 -1.36
CA HIS A 176 9.95 -21.43 -0.55
C HIS A 176 8.82 -22.26 -1.16
N LYS A 177 9.01 -22.83 -2.34
CA LYS A 177 8.02 -23.65 -3.09
C LYS A 177 6.69 -22.92 -3.29
N ILE A 178 6.77 -21.65 -3.64
CA ILE A 178 5.61 -20.78 -3.86
C ILE A 178 4.97 -21.14 -5.20
N THR A 179 3.69 -21.47 -5.19
CA THR A 179 2.91 -21.84 -6.39
C THR A 179 1.98 -20.73 -6.82
N GLN A 180 1.51 -19.91 -5.87
CA GLN A 180 0.51 -18.88 -6.10
C GLN A 180 1.02 -17.50 -5.68
N PHE A 181 0.69 -16.51 -6.50
CA PHE A 181 1.05 -15.11 -6.28
C PHE A 181 -0.19 -14.24 -6.21
N LEU A 182 -0.21 -13.34 -5.25
CA LEU A 182 -1.22 -12.30 -5.13
C LEU A 182 -0.55 -10.94 -5.20
N PHE A 183 -0.82 -10.17 -6.25
CA PHE A 183 -0.37 -8.79 -6.37
C PHE A 183 -1.47 -7.80 -5.96
N MET A 184 -1.15 -6.91 -5.01
CA MET A 184 -2.02 -5.84 -4.55
C MET A 184 -1.48 -4.48 -5.01
N GLY A 185 -1.91 -4.04 -6.19
CA GLY A 185 -1.46 -2.79 -6.82
C GLY A 185 -1.90 -2.65 -8.27
N SER A 186 -1.84 -1.43 -8.80
CA SER A 186 -2.26 -1.12 -10.18
C SER A 186 -1.14 -0.54 -11.06
N SER A 187 -0.16 0.16 -10.48
CA SER A 187 0.81 0.93 -11.26
C SER A 187 1.88 0.10 -11.98
N ILE A 188 2.18 -1.10 -11.50
CA ILE A 188 3.23 -1.97 -12.05
C ILE A 188 2.70 -3.35 -12.47
N THR A 189 1.40 -3.44 -12.73
CA THR A 189 0.73 -4.71 -13.03
C THR A 189 1.33 -5.39 -14.26
N GLU A 190 1.63 -4.64 -15.33
CA GLU A 190 2.24 -5.19 -16.54
C GLU A 190 3.62 -5.79 -16.26
N LEU A 191 4.46 -5.06 -15.50
CA LEU A 191 5.80 -5.49 -15.12
C LEU A 191 5.76 -6.77 -14.28
N VAL A 192 4.86 -6.84 -13.30
CA VAL A 192 4.69 -8.03 -12.45
C VAL A 192 4.12 -9.20 -13.25
N SER A 193 3.14 -8.96 -14.11
CA SER A 193 2.53 -10.01 -14.94
C SER A 193 3.51 -10.64 -15.91
N ALA A 194 4.47 -9.87 -16.40
CA ALA A 194 5.52 -10.36 -17.29
C ALA A 194 6.73 -10.94 -16.53
N ALA A 195 6.74 -10.86 -15.20
CA ALA A 195 7.80 -11.40 -14.34
C ALA A 195 7.35 -12.66 -13.56
N VAL A 196 6.07 -13.03 -13.63
CA VAL A 196 5.52 -14.21 -12.96
C VAL A 196 4.91 -15.14 -14.01
N ASP A 197 5.53 -16.31 -14.20
CA ASP A 197 5.01 -17.35 -15.11
C ASP A 197 3.95 -18.25 -14.45
N SER A 198 3.72 -18.09 -13.15
CA SER A 198 2.81 -18.91 -12.32
C SER A 198 1.44 -18.25 -12.11
N ASP A 199 0.57 -18.90 -11.33
CA ASP A 199 -0.79 -18.43 -11.08
C ASP A 199 -0.79 -17.08 -10.31
N LEU A 200 -1.02 -15.99 -11.06
CA LEU A 200 -0.96 -14.63 -10.57
C LEU A 200 -2.36 -14.03 -10.47
N HIS A 201 -2.77 -13.70 -9.24
CA HIS A 201 -3.99 -12.98 -8.96
C HIS A 201 -3.69 -11.49 -8.72
N ILE A 202 -4.37 -10.61 -9.45
CA ILE A 202 -4.20 -9.17 -9.34
C ILE A 202 -5.40 -8.55 -8.65
N CYS A 203 -5.14 -7.74 -7.62
CA CYS A 203 -6.12 -7.04 -6.82
C CYS A 203 -5.80 -5.54 -6.72
N ARG A 204 -6.81 -4.76 -6.33
CA ARG A 204 -6.64 -3.34 -6.01
C ARG A 204 -5.67 -3.15 -4.84
N SER A 205 -5.00 -2.01 -4.81
CA SER A 205 -4.07 -1.69 -3.73
C SER A 205 -4.82 -1.53 -2.40
N LEU A 206 -4.13 -1.79 -1.28
CA LEU A 206 -4.70 -1.58 0.05
C LEU A 206 -5.08 -0.10 0.29
N ASP A 207 -4.36 0.84 -0.33
CA ASP A 207 -4.65 2.27 -0.21
C ASP A 207 -5.95 2.66 -0.92
N GLU A 208 -6.15 2.18 -2.15
CA GLU A 208 -7.39 2.38 -2.90
C GLU A 208 -8.58 1.76 -2.15
N MET A 209 -8.41 0.57 -1.57
CA MET A 209 -9.46 -0.09 -0.78
C MET A 209 -9.81 0.65 0.50
N LEU A 210 -8.85 1.36 1.11
CA LEU A 210 -9.11 2.21 2.29
C LEU A 210 -9.86 3.48 1.90
N LYS A 211 -9.56 4.06 0.74
CA LYS A 211 -10.24 5.26 0.22
C LYS A 211 -11.63 4.96 -0.32
N MET A 212 -11.80 3.83 -1.01
CA MET A 212 -13.04 3.44 -1.69
C MET A 212 -13.51 2.05 -1.23
N PRO A 213 -14.48 1.97 -0.30
CA PRO A 213 -14.98 0.70 0.23
C PRO A 213 -15.52 -0.28 -0.81
N ALA A 214 -16.11 0.22 -1.90
CA ALA A 214 -16.64 -0.60 -2.98
C ALA A 214 -15.59 -1.53 -3.60
N LEU A 215 -14.32 -1.11 -3.65
CA LEU A 215 -13.21 -1.92 -4.16
C LEU A 215 -12.93 -3.16 -3.31
N LYS A 216 -13.32 -3.16 -2.03
CA LYS A 216 -13.16 -4.34 -1.17
C LYS A 216 -14.01 -5.51 -1.66
N ARG A 217 -15.17 -5.23 -2.27
CA ARG A 217 -16.05 -6.25 -2.85
C ARG A 217 -15.39 -6.94 -4.03
N GLU A 218 -14.78 -6.17 -4.93
CA GLU A 218 -14.01 -6.68 -6.09
C GLU A 218 -12.83 -7.53 -5.62
N THR A 219 -12.01 -6.98 -4.70
CA THR A 219 -10.89 -7.73 -4.12
C THR A 219 -11.36 -9.02 -3.46
N TRP A 220 -12.51 -9.01 -2.76
CA TRP A 220 -13.05 -10.23 -2.13
C TRP A 220 -13.49 -11.32 -3.12
N GLN A 221 -13.86 -10.96 -4.35
CA GLN A 221 -14.16 -11.96 -5.37
C GLN A 221 -12.88 -12.66 -5.84
N VAL A 222 -11.81 -11.90 -6.09
CA VAL A 222 -10.51 -12.45 -6.49
C VAL A 222 -9.91 -13.33 -5.39
N LEU A 223 -9.94 -12.85 -4.14
CA LEU A 223 -9.41 -13.62 -3.00
C LEU A 223 -10.16 -14.92 -2.74
N ARG A 224 -11.46 -14.99 -3.06
CA ARG A 224 -12.23 -16.24 -2.95
C ARG A 224 -11.81 -17.27 -4.00
N GLN A 225 -11.41 -16.84 -5.18
CA GLN A 225 -10.89 -17.73 -6.22
C GLN A 225 -9.54 -18.32 -5.80
N LEU A 226 -8.65 -17.46 -5.27
CA LEU A 226 -7.36 -17.88 -4.69
C LEU A 226 -7.58 -18.94 -3.59
N ALA A 227 -8.48 -18.69 -2.64
CA ALA A 227 -8.76 -19.61 -1.55
C ALA A 227 -9.52 -20.90 -1.95
N SER A 228 -10.01 -20.99 -3.20
CA SER A 228 -10.63 -22.21 -3.73
C SER A 228 -9.68 -23.11 -4.52
N GLY A 229 -8.46 -22.61 -4.80
CA GLY A 229 -7.42 -23.35 -5.53
C GLY A 229 -6.38 -24.05 -4.65
N ASP A 230 -6.43 -23.83 -3.33
CA ASP A 230 -5.65 -24.53 -2.29
C ASP A 230 -6.54 -25.62 -1.64
#